data_AF-D4K769-F1
#
_entry.id   AF-D4K769-F1
#
_cell.length_a   1.000
_cell.length_b   1.000
_cell.length_c   1.000
_cell.angle_alpha   90.00
_cell.angle_beta   90.00
_cell.angle_gamma   90.00
#
_symmetry.space_group_name_H-M   'P 1'
#
loop_
_entity.id
_entity.type
_entity.pdbx_description
1 polymer ?
#
loop_
_entity_poly.entity_id
_entity_poly.type
_entity_poly.pdbx_seq_one_letter_code
_entity_poly.pdbx_strand_id
1 'polypeptide(L)' 'MAEKNVRIRLFKDNSRYKGDLFVSVNGVNYKIRRGVEVEVPPAVAEVLEHSQRQDELTAARIAAAENAAQ' A
#
# COMPACT_ATOMS: atom_id res chain seq x y z
N MET A 1 -17.28 18.68 -5.91
CA MET A 1 -17.19 17.44 -6.71
C MET A 1 -17.20 16.30 -5.71
N ALA A 2 -18.21 15.44 -5.71
CA ALA A 2 -18.20 14.26 -4.85
C ALA A 2 -17.24 13.26 -5.48
N GLU A 3 -16.00 13.21 -4.97
CA GLU A 3 -15.04 12.19 -5.35
C GLU A 3 -15.67 10.82 -5.07
N LYS A 4 -15.87 10.03 -6.13
CA LYS A 4 -16.42 8.69 -6.00
C LYS A 4 -15.38 7.83 -5.27
N ASN A 5 -15.81 7.13 -4.23
CA ASN A 5 -14.96 6.15 -3.56
C ASN A 5 -14.45 5.12 -4.58
N VAL A 6 -13.22 4.68 -4.37
CA VAL A 6 -12.55 3.68 -5.20
C VAL A 6 -12.43 2.38 -4.43
N ARG A 7 -12.58 1.26 -5.16
CA ARG A 7 -12.43 -0.08 -4.60
C ARG A 7 -10.99 -0.53 -4.75
N ILE A 8 -10.38 -0.91 -3.64
CA ILE A 8 -9.03 -1.44 -3.60
C ILE A 8 -9.01 -2.82 -2.97
N ARG A 9 -8.00 -3.61 -3.31
CA ARG A 9 -7.73 -4.89 -2.66
C ARG A 9 -6.24 -5.01 -2.35
N LEU A 10 -5.91 -4.92 -1.07
CA LEU A 10 -4.53 -5.09 -0.62
C LEU A 10 -4.15 -6.57 -0.55
N PHE A 11 -2.94 -6.89 -0.98
CA PHE A 11 -2.39 -8.25 -0.85
C PHE A 11 -2.31 -8.68 0.62
N LYS A 12 -2.62 -9.95 0.88
CA LYS A 12 -2.55 -10.60 2.19
C LYS A 12 -1.78 -11.91 2.07
N ASP A 13 -0.84 -12.14 2.99
CA ASP A 13 -0.14 -13.41 3.17
C ASP A 13 -0.28 -13.90 4.63
N ASN A 14 0.36 -15.02 4.96
CA ASN A 14 0.42 -15.55 6.33
C ASN A 14 1.61 -14.99 7.14
N SER A 15 2.33 -13.99 6.62
CA SER A 15 3.58 -13.47 7.17
C SER A 15 3.47 -11.95 7.40
N ARG A 16 4.25 -11.15 6.68
CA ARG A 16 4.37 -9.69 6.85
C ARG A 16 3.07 -8.93 6.55
N TYR A 17 2.23 -9.46 5.66
CA TYR A 17 0.99 -8.83 5.21
C TYR A 17 -0.26 -9.52 5.77
N LYS A 18 -0.16 -10.20 6.92
CA LYS A 18 -1.29 -10.90 7.56
C LYS A 18 -2.32 -9.98 8.22
N GLY A 19 -1.89 -8.82 8.70
CA GLY A 19 -2.70 -7.90 9.50
C GLY A 19 -3.36 -6.78 8.70
N ASP A 20 -4.20 -6.00 9.36
CA ASP A 20 -4.79 -4.80 8.76
C ASP A 20 -3.73 -3.70 8.56
N LEU A 21 -3.92 -2.87 7.52
CA LEU A 21 -3.08 -1.71 7.27
C LEU A 21 -3.74 -0.45 7.84
N PHE A 22 -3.00 0.34 8.60
CA PHE A 22 -3.44 1.65 9.07
C PHE A 22 -2.82 2.74 8.21
N VAL A 23 -3.65 3.65 7.70
CA VAL A 23 -3.25 4.77 6.85
C VAL A 23 -3.83 6.05 7.41
N SER A 24 -3.02 7.09 7.47
CA SER A 24 -3.45 8.41 7.90
C SER A 24 -3.35 9.38 6.73
N VAL A 25 -4.46 10.02 6.37
CA VAL A 25 -4.52 11.04 5.32
C VAL A 25 -5.14 12.30 5.90
N ASN A 26 -4.39 13.42 5.87
CA ASN A 26 -4.83 14.72 6.39
C ASN A 26 -5.41 14.65 7.83
N GLY A 27 -4.81 13.84 8.69
CA GLY A 27 -5.26 13.66 10.08
C GLY A 27 -6.43 12.69 10.28
N VAL A 28 -6.99 12.12 9.21
CA VAL A 28 -8.02 11.07 9.27
C VAL A 28 -7.37 9.71 9.17
N ASN A 29 -7.72 8.81 10.10
CA ASN A 29 -7.17 7.46 10.17
C ASN A 29 -8.13 6.45 9.53
N TYR A 30 -7.58 5.60 8.68
CA TYR A 30 -8.27 4.52 8.00
C TYR A 30 -7.65 3.18 8.38
N LYS A 31 -8.50 2.21 8.67
CA LYS A 31 -8.12 0.83 8.91
C LYS A 31 -8.59 -0.03 7.75
N ILE A 32 -7.64 -0.53 6.96
CA ILE A 32 -7.91 -1.24 5.70
C ILE A 32 -7.62 -2.73 5.91
N ARG A 33 -8.64 -3.56 5.73
CA ARG A 33 -8.51 -5.00 5.83
C ARG A 33 -7.84 -5.58 4.58
N ARG A 34 -6.74 -6.32 4.76
CA ARG A 34 -6.04 -6.98 3.66
C ARG A 34 -6.81 -8.20 3.16
N GLY A 35 -6.66 -8.52 1.88
CA GLY A 35 -7.21 -9.72 1.24
C GLY A 35 -8.67 -9.59 0.77
N VAL A 36 -9.36 -8.51 1.11
CA VAL A 36 -10.76 -8.24 0.74
C VAL A 36 -10.86 -6.92 -0.03
N GLU A 37 -11.96 -6.75 -0.77
CA GLU A 37 -12.27 -5.48 -1.44
C GLU A 37 -12.80 -4.46 -0.42
N VAL A 38 -12.25 -3.25 -0.44
CA VAL A 38 -12.62 -2.16 0.48
C VAL A 38 -12.81 -0.88 -0.33
N GLU A 39 -13.87 -0.13 -0.04
CA GLU A 39 -14.10 1.21 -0.60
C GLU A 39 -13.39 2.27 0.23
N VAL A 40 -12.53 3.05 -0.43
CA VAL A 40 -11.75 4.12 0.20
C VAL A 40 -11.85 5.41 -0.62
N PRO A 41 -11.59 6.59 -0.01
CA PRO A 41 -11.43 7.83 -0.77
C PRO A 41 -10.26 7.74 -1.76
N PRO A 42 -10.29 8.44 -2.90
CA PRO A 42 -9.21 8.42 -3.88
C PRO A 42 -7.87 8.88 -3.30
N ALA A 43 -7.86 9.86 -2.40
CA ALA A 43 -6.65 10.30 -1.70
C ALA A 43 -5.97 9.17 -0.91
N VAL A 44 -6.75 8.25 -0.31
CA VAL A 44 -6.20 7.08 0.38
C VAL A 44 -5.61 6.08 -0.61
N ALA A 45 -6.30 5.86 -1.74
CA ALA A 45 -5.80 4.96 -2.79
C ALA A 45 -4.50 5.46 -3.42
N GLU A 46 -4.38 6.77 -3.66
CA GLU A 46 -3.17 7.38 -4.20
C GLU A 46 -1.96 7.18 -3.25
N VAL A 47 -2.16 7.41 -1.94
CA VAL A 47 -1.11 7.18 -0.94
C VAL A 47 -0.66 5.71 -0.92
N LEU A 48 -1.60 4.78 -1.05
CA LEU A 48 -1.30 3.34 -1.10
C LEU A 48 -0.54 2.93 -2.36
N GLU A 49 -0.86 3.52 -3.51
CA GLU A 49 -0.13 3.29 -4.75
C GLU A 49 1.30 3.83 -4.65
N HIS A 50 1.47 5.05 -4.13
CA HIS A 50 2.78 5.64 -3.91
C HIS A 50 3.65 4.82 -2.95
N SER A 51 3.07 4.31 -1.87
CA SER A 51 3.77 3.42 -0.93
C SER A 51 4.26 2.14 -1.63
N GLN A 52 3.39 1.48 -2.41
CA GLN A 52 3.78 0.25 -3.11
C GLN A 52 4.89 0.49 -4.13
N ARG A 53 4.77 1.56 -4.93
CA ARG A 53 5.81 1.95 -5.89
C ARG A 53 7.15 2.23 -5.21
N GLN A 54 7.14 2.90 -4.05
CA GLN A 54 8.35 3.18 -3.29
C GLN A 54 8.99 1.89 -2.72
N ASP A 55 8.17 0.97 -2.20
CA ASP A 55 8.65 -0.32 -1.71
C ASP A 55 9.30 -1.14 -2.84
N GLU A 56 8.66 -1.19 -4.01
CA GLU A 56 9.18 -1.90 -5.20
C GLU A 56 10.49 -1.29 -5.70
N LEU A 57 10.57 0.04 -5.81
CA LEU A 57 11.80 0.74 -6.20
C LEU A 57 12.93 0.49 -5.21
N THR A 58 12.62 0.42 -3.91
CA THR A 58 13.60 0.15 -2.87
C THR A 58 14.09 -1.29 -2.95
N ALA A 59 13.19 -2.26 -3.11
CA ALA A 59 13.54 -3.66 -3.30
C ALA A 59 14.44 -3.87 -4.54
N ALA A 60 14.11 -3.21 -5.66
CA ALA A 60 14.91 -3.28 -6.87
C ALA A 60 16.33 -2.71 -6.67
N ARG A 61 16.46 -1.58 -5.95
CA ARG A 61 17.76 -0.98 -5.63
C ARG A 61 18.61 -1.86 -4.72
N ILE A 62 18.00 -2.50 -3.71
CA ILE A 62 18.70 -3.43 -2.81
C ILE A 62 19.21 -4.62 -3.60
N ALA A 63 18.35 -5.26 -4.39
CA ALA A 63 18.74 -6.39 -5.23
C ALA A 63 19.87 -6.03 -6.20
N ALA A 64 19.82 -4.84 -6.83
CA ALA A 64 20.90 -4.37 -7.70
C ALA A 64 22.22 -4.17 -6.95
N ALA A 65 22.17 -3.61 -5.73
CA ALA A 65 23.35 -3.42 -4.89
C ALA A 65 23.96 -4.75 -4.41
N GLU A 66 23.13 -5.73 -4.04
CA GLU A 66 23.57 -7.08 -3.66
C GLU A 66 24.27 -7.79 -4.83
N ASN A 67 23.69 -7.74 -6.03
CA ASN A 67 24.31 -8.33 -7.23
C ASN A 67 25.62 -7.63 -7.62
N ALA A 68 25.74 -6.31 -7.39
CA ALA A 68 26.96 -5.57 -7.70
C ALA A 68 28.08 -5.79 -6.67
N ALA A 69 27.76 -6.25 -5.47
CA ALA A 69 28.70 -6.56 -4.41
C ALA A 69 29.20 -8.02 -4.42
N GLN A 70 28.65 -8.84 -5.32
CA GLN A 70 28.97 -10.26 -5.50
C GLN A 70 30.04 -10.47 -6.56
#